data_AF-A0A399FBW0-F1
#
_entry.id   AF-A0A399FBW0-F1
#
_cell.length_a   1.000
_cell.length_b   1.000
_cell.length_c   1.000
_cell.angle_alpha   90.00
_cell.angle_beta   90.00
_cell.angle_gamma   90.00
#
_symmetry.space_group_name_H-M   'P 1'
#
loop_
_entity.id
_entity.type
_entity.pdbx_description
1 polymer ?
#
loop_
_entity_poly.entity_id
_entity_poly.type
_entity_poly.pdbx_seq_one_letter_code
_entity_poly.pdbx_strand_id
1 'polypeptide(L)'
;MAFWRFSDGTVLRTGALVEGNGAFARHLRAELYALAYGKGPLVWLSRGLDGAVDFDPQSNWLLHLWAHNEAYLAGLEVCATDYCAAEDPIPAEVLEHLQRNRLTHLLEPSSP
;
A
#
# COMPACT_ATOMS: atom_id res chain seq x y z
N MET A 1 0.07 9.49 15.77
CA MET A 1 -0.45 9.45 14.40
C MET A 1 0.76 9.34 13.50
N ALA A 2 0.91 8.22 12.80
CA ALA A 2 2.16 7.94 12.11
C ALA A 2 2.34 8.83 10.87
N PHE A 3 3.58 8.97 10.41
CA PHE A 3 3.92 9.66 9.17
C PHE A 3 5.00 8.93 8.35
N TRP A 4 5.05 9.25 7.07
CA TRP A 4 6.10 8.86 6.12
C TRP A 4 6.51 10.11 5.35
N ARG A 5 7.76 10.52 5.50
CA ARG A 5 8.35 11.66 4.77
C ARG A 5 9.17 11.14 3.60
N PHE A 6 8.89 11.66 2.42
CA PHE A 6 9.58 11.29 1.19
C PHE A 6 10.73 12.24 0.88
N SER A 7 11.67 11.81 0.03
CA SER A 7 12.85 12.58 -0.36
C SER A 7 12.53 13.88 -1.11
N ASP A 8 11.35 14.00 -1.73
CA ASP A 8 10.87 15.24 -2.38
C ASP A 8 10.21 16.24 -1.41
N GLY A 9 10.13 15.88 -0.11
CA GLY A 9 9.49 16.68 0.94
C GLY A 9 7.98 16.42 1.11
N THR A 10 7.37 15.55 0.31
CA THR A 10 5.99 15.07 0.53
C THR A 10 5.90 14.37 1.89
N VAL A 11 4.76 14.49 2.57
CA VAL A 11 4.49 13.76 3.81
C VAL A 11 3.13 13.07 3.71
N LEU A 12 3.10 11.76 3.94
CA LEU A 12 1.89 10.96 4.12
C LEU A 12 1.69 10.71 5.61
N ARG A 13 0.45 10.76 6.10
CA ARG A 13 0.10 10.44 7.49
C ARG A 13 -0.99 9.39 7.59
N THR A 14 -1.12 8.77 8.76
CA THR A 14 -2.23 7.87 9.11
C THR A 14 -3.58 8.45 8.66
N GLY A 15 -4.47 7.58 8.15
CA GLY A 15 -5.72 8.01 7.54
C GLY A 15 -5.54 8.54 6.12
N ALA A 16 -4.40 8.26 5.49
CA ALA A 16 -4.05 8.67 4.14
C ALA A 16 -4.11 10.19 3.89
N LEU A 17 -3.66 10.98 4.86
CA LEU A 17 -3.53 12.43 4.67
C LEU A 17 -2.21 12.76 3.98
N VAL A 18 -2.27 13.47 2.86
CA VAL A 18 -1.08 13.87 2.09
C VAL A 18 -0.83 15.38 2.22
N GLU A 19 0.37 15.74 2.66
CA GLU A 19 0.90 17.10 2.76
C GLU A 19 1.97 17.34 1.68
N GLY A 20 2.09 18.59 1.21
CA GLY A 20 3.03 19.00 0.16
C GLY A 20 2.34 19.36 -1.15
N ASN A 21 3.04 20.13 -1.99
CA ASN A 21 2.49 20.71 -3.24
C ASN A 21 3.19 20.18 -4.50
N GLY A 22 4.13 19.24 -4.35
CA GLY A 22 4.89 18.65 -5.45
C GLY A 22 4.04 17.77 -6.38
N ALA A 23 4.65 17.31 -7.48
CA ALA A 23 4.00 16.38 -8.41
C ALA A 23 3.63 15.06 -7.73
N PHE A 24 4.51 14.52 -6.88
CA PHE A 24 4.27 13.29 -6.15
C PHE A 24 3.13 13.42 -5.14
N ALA A 25 3.10 14.50 -4.34
CA ALA A 25 1.97 14.77 -3.44
C ALA A 25 0.62 14.89 -4.18
N ARG A 26 0.59 15.41 -5.41
CA ARG A 26 -0.63 15.45 -6.23
C ARG A 26 -1.02 14.06 -6.73
N HIS A 27 -0.04 13.26 -7.15
CA HIS A 27 -0.23 11.86 -7.55
C HIS A 27 -0.85 11.03 -6.41
N LEU A 28 -0.26 11.04 -5.21
CA LEU A 28 -0.81 10.30 -4.07
C LEU A 28 -2.25 10.69 -3.74
N ARG A 29 -2.58 11.99 -3.81
CA ARG A 29 -3.97 12.45 -3.60
C ARG A 29 -4.91 11.95 -4.70
N ALA A 30 -4.46 11.85 -5.94
CA ALA A 30 -5.28 11.34 -7.04
C ALA A 30 -5.62 9.86 -6.86
N GLU A 31 -4.65 9.03 -6.46
CA GLU A 31 -4.87 7.62 -6.13
C GLU A 31 -5.87 7.45 -4.97
N LEU A 32 -5.71 8.24 -3.90
CA LEU A 32 -6.61 8.23 -2.75
C LEU A 32 -8.02 8.76 -3.08
N TYR A 33 -8.10 9.73 -3.98
CA TYR A 33 -9.38 10.19 -4.51
C TYR A 33 -10.06 9.07 -5.29
N ALA A 34 -9.33 8.31 -6.11
CA ALA A 34 -9.87 7.17 -6.85
C ALA A 34 -10.37 6.04 -5.93
N LEU A 35 -9.72 5.83 -4.77
CA LEU A 35 -10.21 4.91 -3.73
C LEU A 35 -11.62 5.27 -3.26
N ALA A 36 -11.95 6.55 -3.10
CA ALA A 36 -13.29 6.97 -2.69
C ALA A 36 -14.40 6.57 -3.71
N TYR A 37 -14.02 6.23 -4.94
CA TYR A 37 -14.90 5.73 -6.00
C TYR A 37 -14.73 4.23 -6.27
N GLY A 38 -14.13 3.48 -5.34
CA GLY A 38 -13.95 2.02 -5.43
C GLY A 38 -12.83 1.58 -6.38
N LYS A 39 -11.93 2.50 -6.75
CA LYS A 39 -10.79 2.24 -7.65
C LYS A 39 -9.48 2.62 -6.95
N GLY A 40 -9.29 2.12 -5.74
CA GLY A 40 -8.11 2.45 -4.94
C GLY A 40 -6.82 1.85 -5.47
N PRO A 41 -5.67 2.33 -4.97
CA PRO A 41 -4.40 1.75 -5.31
C PRO A 41 -4.31 0.30 -4.81
N LEU A 42 -3.55 -0.51 -5.54
CA LEU A 42 -3.17 -1.85 -5.09
C LEU A 42 -1.86 -1.78 -4.32
N VAL A 43 -1.80 -2.47 -3.19
CA VAL A 43 -0.58 -2.59 -2.40
C VAL A 43 0.12 -3.89 -2.76
N TRP A 44 1.23 -3.78 -3.48
CA TRP A 44 2.13 -4.91 -3.74
C TRP A 44 2.83 -5.35 -2.45
N LEU A 45 2.79 -6.64 -2.19
CA LEU A 45 3.51 -7.26 -1.08
C LEU A 45 4.98 -7.47 -1.51
N SER A 46 5.92 -7.13 -0.64
CA SER A 46 7.36 -7.20 -0.97
C SER A 46 7.87 -8.64 -1.24
N ARG A 47 9.00 -8.73 -1.94
CA ARG A 47 9.63 -9.90 -2.57
C ARG A 47 9.49 -11.23 -1.80
N GLY A 48 8.77 -12.17 -2.41
CA GLY A 48 8.59 -13.54 -1.93
C GLY A 48 7.12 -14.00 -1.96
N LEU A 49 6.20 -13.05 -2.10
CA LEU A 49 4.77 -13.30 -2.18
C LEU A 49 4.23 -12.64 -3.44
N ASP A 50 3.85 -13.45 -4.41
CA ASP A 50 3.12 -12.99 -5.58
C ASP A 50 1.72 -12.56 -5.12
N GLY A 51 1.46 -11.25 -5.13
CA GLY A 51 0.14 -10.73 -4.78
C GLY A 51 0.11 -9.23 -4.56
N ALA A 52 -1.04 -8.65 -4.85
CA ALA A 52 -1.42 -7.33 -4.40
C ALA A 52 -2.71 -7.44 -3.59
N VAL A 53 -2.90 -6.51 -2.66
CA VAL A 53 -4.10 -6.41 -1.83
C VAL A 53 -4.72 -5.03 -1.97
N ASP A 54 -6.02 -4.95 -1.71
CA ASP A 54 -6.72 -3.68 -1.68
C ASP A 54 -6.15 -2.78 -0.58
N PHE A 55 -5.95 -1.51 -0.92
CA PHE A 55 -5.47 -0.52 0.02
C PHE A 55 -6.57 -0.11 1.00
N ASP A 56 -6.27 -0.21 2.31
CA ASP A 56 -7.08 0.36 3.39
C ASP A 56 -6.32 1.54 4.03
N PRO A 57 -6.84 2.78 3.94
CA PRO A 57 -6.21 3.98 4.52
C PRO A 57 -6.19 3.99 6.04
N GLN A 58 -6.95 3.12 6.72
CA GLN A 58 -6.91 2.97 8.18
C GLN A 58 -5.81 2.01 8.65
N SER A 59 -5.31 1.15 7.77
CA SER A 59 -4.22 0.22 8.08
C SER A 59 -2.87 0.91 7.89
N ASN A 60 -2.20 1.25 9.00
CA ASN A 60 -0.84 1.81 8.95
C ASN A 60 0.18 0.85 8.30
N TRP A 61 -0.05 -0.46 8.38
CA TRP A 61 0.78 -1.45 7.71
C TRP A 61 0.63 -1.37 6.18
N LEU A 62 -0.61 -1.26 5.67
CA LEU A 62 -0.84 -1.06 4.23
C LEU A 62 -0.37 0.31 3.75
N LEU A 63 -0.57 1.37 4.54
CA LEU A 63 0.02 2.69 4.30
C LEU A 63 1.54 2.64 4.19
N HIS A 64 2.20 1.91 5.07
CA HIS A 64 3.64 1.76 5.04
C HIS A 64 4.11 1.07 3.76
N LEU A 65 3.53 -0.08 3.42
CA LEU A 65 3.86 -0.80 2.19
C LEU A 65 3.55 0.03 0.94
N TRP A 66 2.38 0.64 0.88
CA TRP A 66 1.99 1.50 -0.23
C TRP A 66 2.93 2.69 -0.38
N ALA A 67 3.31 3.36 0.71
CA ALA A 67 4.29 4.43 0.69
C ALA A 67 5.63 3.99 0.07
N HIS A 68 6.13 2.82 0.44
CA HIS A 68 7.36 2.27 -0.13
C HIS A 68 7.21 1.91 -1.61
N ASN A 69 6.07 1.37 -2.02
CA ASN A 69 5.78 1.06 -3.42
C ASN A 69 5.74 2.33 -4.28
N GLU A 70 4.99 3.35 -3.85
CA GLU A 70 4.88 4.62 -4.55
C GLU A 70 6.22 5.36 -4.62
N ALA A 71 6.99 5.35 -3.52
CA ALA A 71 8.33 5.92 -3.52
C ALA A 71 9.22 5.22 -4.55
N TYR A 72 9.24 3.88 -4.56
CA TYR A 72 10.03 3.11 -5.52
C TYR A 72 9.64 3.40 -6.97
N LEU A 73 8.34 3.41 -7.28
CA LEU A 73 7.83 3.71 -8.63
C LEU A 73 8.16 5.13 -9.09
N ALA A 74 8.21 6.10 -8.16
CA ALA A 74 8.55 7.48 -8.43
C ALA A 74 10.07 7.76 -8.44
N GLY A 75 10.92 6.77 -8.14
CA GLY A 75 12.36 6.96 -7.95
C GLY A 75 12.69 7.82 -6.71
N LEU A 76 11.82 7.78 -5.71
CA LEU A 76 11.95 8.46 -4.42
C LEU A 76 12.24 7.44 -3.31
N GLU A 77 12.51 7.97 -2.12
CA GLU A 77 12.72 7.17 -0.91
C GLU A 77 11.85 7.69 0.23
N VAL A 78 11.46 6.79 1.14
CA VAL A 78 10.88 7.15 2.43
C VAL A 78 12.03 7.45 3.39
N CYS A 79 12.34 8.72 3.61
CA CYS A 79 13.49 9.16 4.40
C CYS A 79 13.26 9.13 5.91
N ALA A 80 12.00 9.20 6.36
CA ALA A 80 11.67 9.14 7.78
C ALA A 80 10.25 8.63 8.02
N THR A 81 10.10 7.85 9.10
CA THR A 81 8.80 7.41 9.61
C THR A 81 8.89 7.17 11.12
N ASP A 82 7.81 7.44 11.85
CA ASP A 82 7.61 7.04 13.26
C ASP A 82 6.74 5.77 13.38
N TYR A 83 6.34 5.17 12.25
CA TYR A 83 5.69 3.87 12.24
C TYR A 83 6.72 2.76 12.46
N CYS A 84 6.59 2.06 13.59
CA CYS A 84 7.31 0.82 13.83
C CYS A 84 6.42 -0.35 13.38
N ALA A 85 6.75 -0.97 12.25
CA ALA A 85 6.11 -2.22 11.86
C ALA A 85 6.45 -3.30 12.91
N ALA A 86 5.45 -4.04 13.37
CA ALA A 86 5.69 -5.27 14.12
C ALA A 86 6.45 -6.26 13.21
N GLU A 87 7.31 -7.10 13.79
CA GLU A 87 8.18 -8.02 13.05
C GLU A 87 7.43 -9.06 12.20
N ASP A 88 6.12 -9.24 12.40
CA ASP A 88 5.31 -10.10 11.55
C ASP A 88 5.10 -9.47 10.16
N PRO A 89 5.62 -10.08 9.08
CA PRO A 89 5.73 -9.42 7.78
C PRO A 89 4.36 -9.16 7.14
N ILE A 90 3.33 -9.92 7.51
CA ILE A 90 1.95 -9.80 7.02
C ILE A 90 0.98 -10.15 8.14
N PRO A 91 0.01 -9.28 8.47
CA PRO A 91 -1.06 -9.61 9.41
C PRO A 91 -1.78 -10.90 9.01
N ALA A 92 -2.11 -11.76 9.98
CA ALA A 92 -2.78 -13.04 9.74
C ALA A 92 -4.07 -12.90 8.91
N GLU A 93 -4.81 -11.81 9.10
CA GLU A 93 -6.02 -11.48 8.34
C GLU A 93 -5.75 -11.30 6.84
N VAL A 94 -4.61 -10.68 6.49
CA VAL A 94 -4.18 -10.49 5.11
C VAL A 94 -3.69 -11.81 4.51
N LEU A 95 -3.00 -12.64 5.30
CA LEU A 95 -2.62 -14.00 4.89
C LEU A 95 -3.85 -14.87 4.60
N GLU A 96 -4.89 -14.83 5.45
CA GLU A 96 -6.14 -15.56 5.21
C GLU A 96 -6.84 -15.10 3.93
N HIS A 97 -6.89 -13.79 3.69
CA HIS A 97 -7.49 -13.23 2.47
C HIS A 97 -6.74 -13.68 1.21
N LEU A 98 -5.40 -13.62 1.24
CA LEU A 98 -4.54 -14.09 0.13
C LEU A 98 -4.68 -15.61 -0.10
N GLN A 99 -4.73 -16.41 0.97
CA GLN A 99 -4.92 -17.87 0.87
C GLN A 99 -6.27 -18.23 0.25
N ARG A 100 -7.35 -17.53 0.63
CA ARG A 100 -8.68 -17.73 0.02
C ARG A 100 -8.66 -17.40 -1.47
N ASN A 101 -8.05 -16.29 -1.87
CA ASN A 101 -7.98 -15.87 -3.28
C ASN A 101 -7.07 -16.79 -4.13
N ARG A 102 -6.00 -17.34 -3.54
CA ARG A 102 -5.11 -18.31 -4.20
C ARG A 102 -5.78 -19.67 -4.43
N LEU A 103 -6.65 -20.11 -3.52
CA LEU A 103 -7.43 -21.34 -3.67
C LEU A 103 -8.51 -21.24 -4.75
N THR A 104 -9.13 -20.06 -4.93
CA THR A 104 -10.08 -19.84 -6.03
C THR A 104 -9.45 -19.95 -7.42
N HIS A 105 -8.18 -19.53 -7.59
CA HIS A 105 -7.46 -19.68 -8.87
C HIS A 105 -6.94 -21.10 -9.15
N LEU A 106 -6.85 -21.97 -8.14
CA LEU A 106 -6.50 -23.39 -8.30
C LEU A 106 -7.73 -24.29 -8.51
N LEU A 107 -8.93 -23.75 -8.34
CA LEU A 107 -10.20 -24.47 -8.47
C LEU A 107 -10.97 -24.11 -9.75
N GLU A 108 -10.43 -23.27 -10.64
CA GLU A 108 -10.95 -23.23 -12.00
C GLU A 108 -10.42 -24.46 -12.74
N PRO A 109 -11.27 -25.47 -13.03
CA PRO A 109 -10.85 -26.54 -13.92
C PRO A 109 -10.58 -25.86 -15.26
N SER A 110 -9.36 -26.03 -15.75
CA SER A 110 -9.03 -25.79 -17.15
C SER A 110 -10.08 -26.50 -17.99
N SER A 111 -11.11 -25.76 -18.41
CA SER A 111 -12.18 -26.29 -19.23
C SER A 111 -11.70 -26.24 -20.69
N PRO A 112 -12.11 -27.23 -21.48
CA PRO A 112 -11.31 -27.88 -22.52
C PRO A 112 -11.02 -27.04 -23.77
#